data_AF-A0A2E1W4Z5-F1
#
_entry.id   AF-A0A2E1W4Z5-F1
#
_cell.length_a   1.000
_cell.length_b   1.000
_cell.length_c   1.000
_cell.angle_alpha   90.00
_cell.angle_beta   90.00
_cell.angle_gamma   90.00
#
_symmetry.space_group_name_H-M   'P 1'
#
loop_
_entity.id
_entity.type
_entity.pdbx_description
1 polymer ?
#
loop_
_entity_poly.entity_id
_entity_poly.type
_entity_poly.pdbx_seq_one_letter_code
_entity_poly.pdbx_strand_id
1 'polypeptide(L)'
;MNRKDFLTKAGIIGTGAVLLPQIVFGQESLTSQKINLINQLTTYASGEMELKLRKEFFSKWSKNEDYHYYLYVSESNKVVCPKEINQYIFFGTDKENAESKQIEFIDNGFHTLLYKREGAHDFTITNSLLENSNESLALLIFHEAAHQHLSRKAQLGLSLEEASCEVIAFYGSRSFSKVFNEVDHKKINKLIKRLEKAYELINKVSSSISDDIAKNQKLYVELENNLFSSLKSNDFFMQQRFVYPVNNAYLLKNQFFSKRYELIKAVSKKDKTLNSFVSTLEKLPKNEAKAVDQLIQKIS
;
A
#
# COMPACT_ATOMS: atom_id res chain seq x y z
N MET A 1 33.75 26.78 21.24
CA MET A 1 33.17 27.78 22.16
C MET A 1 32.12 27.09 23.02
N ASN A 2 32.06 27.42 24.31
CA ASN A 2 31.94 26.47 25.41
C ASN A 2 30.52 26.28 25.97
N ARG A 3 30.27 25.08 26.51
CA ARG A 3 28.98 24.46 26.89
C ARG A 3 28.38 25.00 28.21
N LYS A 4 28.65 26.25 28.59
CA LYS A 4 28.33 26.79 29.93
C LYS A 4 27.36 28.00 29.97
N ASP A 5 26.88 28.51 28.84
CA ASP A 5 26.03 29.71 28.82
C ASP A 5 24.53 29.47 28.57
N PHE A 6 24.04 28.23 28.72
CA PHE A 6 22.59 27.95 28.56
C PHE A 6 21.86 27.69 29.89
N LEU A 7 22.57 27.70 31.04
CA LEU A 7 21.99 27.36 32.35
C LEU A 7 21.78 28.57 33.29
N THR A 8 21.78 29.80 32.78
CA THR A 8 21.61 31.02 33.59
C THR A 8 20.44 31.88 33.11
N LYS A 9 19.26 31.26 32.98
CA LYS A 9 17.96 31.95 33.11
C LYS A 9 17.06 31.24 34.14
N ALA A 10 17.67 30.82 35.25
CA ALA A 10 16.95 30.52 36.49
C ALA A 10 17.26 31.63 37.49
N GLY A 11 16.24 32.43 37.83
CA GLY A 11 16.38 33.46 38.84
C GLY A 11 15.17 34.37 39.05
N ILE A 12 14.21 33.89 39.87
CA ILE A 12 13.41 34.62 40.88
C ILE A 12 12.40 35.69 40.33
N ILE A 13 11.13 35.85 40.71
CA ILE A 13 10.35 35.71 41.96
C ILE A 13 8.87 35.61 41.55
N GLY A 14 8.04 34.86 42.30
CA GLY A 14 6.57 35.05 42.23
C GLY A 14 5.75 34.00 42.96
N THR A 15 5.84 33.98 44.28
CA THR A 15 4.98 33.20 45.19
C THR A 15 3.49 33.48 44.97
N GLY A 16 2.67 32.43 44.85
CA GLY A 16 1.24 32.53 45.16
C GLY A 16 0.29 31.87 44.16
N ALA A 17 0.25 30.55 44.12
CA ALA A 17 -0.98 29.79 43.89
C ALA A 17 -0.69 28.32 44.21
N VAL A 18 -1.37 27.78 45.22
CA VAL A 18 -1.53 26.33 45.36
C VAL A 18 -2.41 25.89 44.19
N LEU A 19 -1.79 25.60 43.05
CA LEU A 19 -2.42 24.84 41.99
C LEU A 19 -2.29 23.38 42.40
N LEU A 20 -3.41 22.85 42.91
CA LEU A 20 -3.66 21.41 42.95
C LEU A 20 -3.06 20.78 41.69
N PRO A 21 -2.32 19.65 41.80
CA PRO A 21 -1.93 18.94 40.60
C PRO A 21 -3.21 18.60 39.86
N GLN A 22 -3.44 19.25 38.73
CA GLN A 22 -4.36 18.71 37.75
C GLN A 22 -3.78 17.34 37.42
N ILE A 23 -4.45 16.32 37.94
CA ILE A 23 -4.27 14.95 37.52
C ILE A 23 -4.48 14.99 36.00
N VAL A 24 -3.39 15.03 35.25
CA VAL A 24 -3.41 14.79 33.81
C VAL A 24 -3.75 13.30 33.72
N PHE A 25 -5.05 13.01 33.63
CA PHE A 25 -5.53 11.71 33.22
C PHE A 25 -4.78 11.34 31.95
N GLY A 26 -4.12 10.18 32.01
CA GLY A 26 -2.96 9.84 31.21
C GLY A 26 -3.13 10.11 29.72
N GLN A 27 -2.09 10.70 29.10
CA GLN A 27 -1.94 10.62 27.65
C GLN A 27 -1.90 9.13 27.28
N GLU A 28 -2.93 8.64 26.59
CA GLU A 28 -2.90 7.31 25.98
C GLU A 28 -1.63 7.19 25.14
N SER A 29 -0.93 6.07 25.25
CA SER A 29 0.27 5.82 24.45
C SER A 29 -0.07 5.91 22.96
N LEU A 30 0.89 6.34 22.12
CA LEU A 30 0.71 6.39 20.67
C LEU A 30 0.23 5.04 20.11
N THR A 31 0.75 3.94 20.66
CA THR A 31 0.32 2.57 20.37
C THR A 31 -1.16 2.36 20.65
N SER A 32 -1.64 2.77 21.83
CA SER A 32 -3.06 2.68 22.20
C SER A 32 -3.95 3.47 21.25
N GLN A 33 -3.55 4.68 20.86
CA GLN A 33 -4.28 5.50 19.90
C GLN A 33 -4.36 4.84 18.52
N LYS A 34 -3.26 4.24 18.05
CA LYS A 34 -3.23 3.52 16.77
C LYS A 34 -4.09 2.26 16.79
N ILE A 35 -4.05 1.49 17.88
CA ILE A 35 -4.90 0.30 18.05
C ILE A 35 -6.38 0.71 18.05
N ASN A 36 -6.73 1.79 18.75
CA ASN A 36 -8.10 2.31 18.73
C ASN A 36 -8.53 2.71 17.31
N LEU A 37 -7.66 3.40 16.56
CA LEU A 37 -7.92 3.74 15.17
C LEU A 37 -8.14 2.48 14.30
N ILE A 38 -7.33 1.43 14.45
CA ILE A 38 -7.53 0.16 13.72
C ILE A 38 -8.90 -0.45 14.02
N ASN A 39 -9.33 -0.43 15.28
CA ASN A 39 -10.65 -0.92 15.69
C ASN A 39 -11.79 -0.08 15.08
N GLN A 40 -11.66 1.26 15.07
CA GLN A 40 -12.61 2.15 14.42
C GLN A 40 -12.69 1.87 12.91
N LEU A 41 -11.55 1.75 12.23
CA LEU A 41 -11.47 1.44 10.80
C LEU A 41 -12.12 0.09 10.47
N THR A 42 -11.85 -0.94 11.30
CA THR A 42 -12.42 -2.28 11.15
C THR A 42 -13.94 -2.29 11.36
N THR A 43 -14.42 -1.53 12.36
CA THR A 43 -15.85 -1.35 12.63
C THR A 43 -16.53 -0.62 11.47
N TYR A 44 -15.90 0.45 10.96
CA TYR A 44 -16.41 1.18 9.80
C TYR A 44 -16.46 0.31 8.54
N ALA A 45 -15.40 -0.48 8.29
CA ALA A 45 -15.34 -1.40 7.15
C ALA A 45 -16.47 -2.43 7.17
N SER A 46 -16.79 -2.98 8.35
CA SER A 46 -17.83 -4.01 8.47
C SER A 46 -19.25 -3.45 8.61
N GLY A 47 -19.42 -2.31 9.28
CA GLY A 47 -20.70 -1.66 9.50
C GLY A 47 -21.12 -0.76 8.34
N GLU A 48 -20.36 0.29 8.08
CA GLU A 48 -20.72 1.34 7.10
C GLU A 48 -20.41 0.94 5.65
N MET A 49 -19.32 0.20 5.43
CA MET A 49 -18.96 -0.32 4.11
C MET A 49 -19.50 -1.74 3.85
N GLU A 50 -20.13 -2.36 4.85
CA GLU A 50 -20.74 -3.70 4.79
C GLU A 50 -19.79 -4.83 4.33
N LEU A 51 -18.46 -4.62 4.43
CA LEU A 51 -17.46 -5.60 4.04
C LEU A 51 -17.48 -6.82 4.97
N LYS A 52 -17.19 -8.00 4.43
CA LYS A 52 -17.33 -9.28 5.14
C LYS A 52 -15.97 -9.72 5.68
N LEU A 53 -15.69 -9.33 6.91
CA LEU A 53 -14.42 -9.59 7.59
C LEU A 53 -14.42 -10.91 8.36
N ARG A 54 -13.25 -11.48 8.62
CA ARG A 54 -13.08 -12.58 9.57
C ARG A 54 -13.10 -12.01 10.99
N LYS A 55 -13.54 -12.81 11.98
CA LYS A 55 -13.51 -12.42 13.40
C LYS A 55 -12.12 -12.01 13.89
N GLU A 56 -11.07 -12.50 13.22
CA GLU A 56 -9.68 -12.27 13.62
C GLU A 56 -9.00 -11.10 12.89
N PHE A 57 -9.72 -10.35 12.05
CA PHE A 57 -9.15 -9.24 11.28
C PHE A 57 -8.60 -8.15 12.21
N PHE A 58 -7.28 -8.01 12.24
CA PHE A 58 -6.50 -7.12 13.11
C PHE A 58 -6.87 -7.18 14.60
N SER A 59 -7.28 -8.35 15.10
CA SER A 59 -7.64 -8.52 16.51
C SER A 59 -6.52 -9.12 17.38
N LYS A 60 -5.40 -9.49 16.77
CA LYS A 60 -4.26 -10.11 17.44
C LYS A 60 -2.95 -9.48 16.97
N TRP A 61 -1.97 -9.47 17.87
CA TRP A 61 -0.58 -9.12 17.55
C TRP A 61 0.07 -10.26 16.76
N SER A 62 0.91 -9.93 15.78
CA SER A 62 1.65 -10.94 15.01
C SER A 62 2.64 -11.68 15.91
N LYS A 63 2.76 -12.99 15.71
CA LYS A 63 3.80 -13.79 16.39
C LYS A 63 5.15 -13.68 15.70
N ASN A 64 5.18 -13.20 14.46
CA ASN A 64 6.37 -13.07 13.64
C ASN A 64 6.35 -11.72 12.90
N GLU A 65 7.30 -10.85 13.22
CA GLU A 65 7.48 -9.55 12.56
C GLU A 65 8.61 -9.55 11.54
N ASP A 66 9.19 -10.73 11.24
CA ASP A 66 10.24 -10.88 10.25
C ASP A 66 9.76 -10.48 8.86
N TYR A 67 10.71 -9.96 8.08
CA TYR A 67 10.50 -9.69 6.68
C TYR A 67 10.35 -10.98 5.88
N HIS A 68 9.37 -10.96 5.00
CA HIS A 68 9.16 -11.96 3.97
C HIS A 68 9.69 -11.46 2.63
N TYR A 69 10.37 -12.34 1.90
CA TYR A 69 11.07 -12.02 0.67
C TYR A 69 10.38 -12.62 -0.55
N TYR A 70 10.15 -11.76 -1.55
CA TYR A 70 9.51 -12.08 -2.82
C TYR A 70 10.43 -11.65 -3.95
N LEU A 71 10.87 -12.59 -4.78
CA LEU A 71 11.70 -12.30 -5.93
C LEU A 71 10.85 -12.21 -7.19
N TYR A 72 10.76 -11.01 -7.76
CA TYR A 72 10.20 -10.78 -9.07
C TYR A 72 11.31 -10.88 -10.11
N VAL A 73 11.05 -11.61 -11.19
CA VAL A 73 11.99 -11.82 -12.30
C VAL A 73 11.30 -11.45 -13.59
N SER A 74 11.97 -10.66 -14.42
CA SER A 74 11.49 -10.26 -15.73
C SER A 74 12.59 -10.40 -16.77
N GLU A 75 12.17 -10.71 -17.99
CA GLU A 75 13.02 -10.58 -19.18
C GLU A 75 13.60 -9.16 -19.28
N SER A 76 14.82 -9.02 -19.79
CA SER A 76 15.52 -7.73 -19.86
C SER A 76 14.98 -6.80 -20.95
N ASN A 77 14.38 -7.35 -22.01
CA ASN A 77 13.82 -6.61 -23.15
C ASN A 77 12.31 -6.34 -23.06
N LYS A 78 11.58 -6.99 -22.14
CA LYS A 78 10.13 -6.83 -21.99
C LYS A 78 9.68 -7.06 -20.55
N VAL A 79 8.58 -6.40 -20.16
CA VAL A 79 7.95 -6.57 -18.85
C VAL A 79 7.11 -7.85 -18.85
N VAL A 80 7.74 -9.01 -18.71
CA VAL A 80 7.06 -10.30 -18.60
C VAL A 80 7.86 -11.25 -17.73
N CYS A 81 7.14 -12.10 -17.00
CA CYS A 81 7.76 -13.18 -16.25
C CYS A 81 8.28 -14.26 -17.21
N PRO A 82 9.46 -14.86 -16.95
CA PRO A 82 9.94 -16.03 -17.68
C PRO A 82 8.95 -17.19 -17.63
N LYS A 83 8.94 -18.07 -18.64
CA LYS A 83 7.93 -19.13 -18.82
C LYS A 83 7.76 -20.08 -17.62
N GLU A 84 8.77 -20.20 -16.77
CA GLU A 84 8.81 -21.12 -15.62
C GLU A 84 8.45 -20.46 -14.30
N ILE A 85 8.25 -19.13 -14.28
CA ILE A 85 7.96 -18.37 -13.08
C ILE A 85 6.53 -17.85 -13.17
N ASN A 86 5.72 -18.24 -12.19
CA ASN A 86 4.27 -18.00 -12.26
C ASN A 86 3.84 -16.60 -11.82
N GLN A 87 4.76 -15.74 -11.34
CA GLN A 87 4.63 -14.29 -11.09
C GLN A 87 5.82 -13.75 -10.27
N TYR A 88 6.16 -14.49 -9.20
CA TYR A 88 7.28 -14.25 -8.28
C TYR A 88 7.66 -15.56 -7.59
N ILE A 89 8.82 -15.58 -6.93
CA ILE A 89 9.28 -16.69 -6.08
C ILE A 89 9.21 -16.23 -4.63
N PHE A 90 8.57 -17.00 -3.76
CA PHE A 90 8.41 -16.70 -2.34
C PHE A 90 9.43 -17.48 -1.52
N PHE A 91 10.22 -16.77 -0.71
CA PHE A 91 11.28 -17.36 0.12
C PHE A 91 10.93 -17.41 1.61
N GLY A 92 9.73 -16.97 2.01
CA GLY A 92 9.44 -16.78 3.43
C GLY A 92 10.43 -15.79 4.04
N THR A 93 10.99 -16.13 5.20
CA THR A 93 11.98 -15.32 5.93
C THR A 93 13.44 -15.60 5.53
N ASP A 94 13.67 -16.51 4.58
CA ASP A 94 15.02 -16.92 4.15
C ASP A 94 15.66 -15.89 3.20
N LYS A 95 16.26 -14.85 3.82
CA LYS A 95 16.91 -13.76 3.11
C LYS A 95 18.09 -14.23 2.24
N GLU A 96 18.95 -15.10 2.78
CA GLU A 96 20.20 -15.51 2.13
C GLU A 96 19.90 -16.29 0.84
N ASN A 97 18.93 -17.19 0.88
CA ASN A 97 18.50 -17.92 -0.31
C ASN A 97 17.83 -17.00 -1.34
N ALA A 98 17.04 -16.01 -0.88
CA ALA A 98 16.42 -15.04 -1.78
C ALA A 98 17.46 -14.17 -2.50
N GLU A 99 18.49 -13.71 -1.79
CA GLU A 99 19.61 -12.93 -2.36
C GLU A 99 20.47 -13.79 -3.31
N SER A 100 20.79 -15.02 -2.92
CA SER A 100 21.52 -15.97 -3.76
C SER A 100 20.78 -16.24 -5.07
N LYS A 101 19.47 -16.51 -5.01
CA LYS A 101 18.66 -16.74 -6.21
C LYS A 101 18.51 -15.48 -7.05
N GLN A 102 18.47 -14.29 -6.44
CA GLN A 102 18.46 -13.03 -7.16
C GLN A 102 19.73 -12.87 -8.01
N ILE A 103 20.90 -13.15 -7.43
CA ILE A 103 22.20 -13.09 -8.13
C ILE A 103 22.21 -14.06 -9.31
N GLU A 104 21.76 -15.30 -9.10
CA GLU A 104 21.68 -16.31 -10.17
C GLU A 104 20.85 -15.81 -11.38
N PHE A 105 19.71 -15.16 -11.15
CA PHE A 105 18.91 -14.60 -12.24
C PHE A 105 19.56 -13.38 -12.90
N ILE A 106 20.26 -12.53 -12.14
CA ILE A 106 21.01 -11.39 -12.68
C ILE A 106 22.14 -11.90 -13.60
N ASP A 107 22.89 -12.92 -13.17
CA ASP A 107 23.98 -13.52 -13.94
C ASP A 107 23.49 -14.18 -15.24
N ASN A 108 22.24 -14.64 -15.24
CA ASN A 108 21.56 -15.16 -16.44
C ASN A 108 20.91 -14.07 -17.32
N GLY A 109 21.13 -12.79 -17.02
CA GLY A 109 20.70 -11.66 -17.85
C GLY A 109 19.26 -11.20 -17.63
N PHE A 110 18.61 -11.60 -16.52
CA PHE A 110 17.27 -11.14 -16.15
C PHE A 110 17.32 -9.84 -15.34
N HIS A 111 16.25 -9.06 -15.44
CA HIS A 111 15.97 -8.02 -14.45
C HIS A 111 15.29 -8.65 -13.24
N THR A 112 15.74 -8.27 -12.05
CA THR A 112 15.19 -8.78 -10.79
C THR A 112 14.79 -7.66 -9.85
N LEU A 113 13.85 -7.97 -8.96
CA LEU A 113 13.46 -7.14 -7.83
C LEU A 113 13.23 -8.05 -6.63
N LEU A 114 14.07 -7.92 -5.61
CA LEU A 114 13.84 -8.53 -4.30
C LEU A 114 12.97 -7.61 -3.46
N TYR A 115 11.68 -7.92 -3.40
CA TYR A 115 10.69 -7.18 -2.64
C TYR A 115 10.59 -7.75 -1.22
N LYS A 116 10.65 -6.85 -0.23
CA LYS A 116 10.47 -7.19 1.18
C LYS A 116 9.09 -6.73 1.65
N ARG A 117 8.40 -7.59 2.39
CA ARG A 117 7.12 -7.31 3.05
C ARG A 117 7.22 -7.67 4.52
N GLU A 118 6.63 -6.87 5.40
CA GLU A 118 6.58 -7.18 6.84
C GLU A 118 5.41 -8.08 7.18
N GLY A 119 5.65 -9.04 8.06
CA GLY A 119 4.64 -10.04 8.45
C GLY A 119 4.29 -11.00 7.32
N ALA A 120 3.57 -12.06 7.66
CA ALA A 120 2.98 -12.92 6.65
C ALA A 120 1.73 -12.24 6.07
N HIS A 121 1.01 -12.91 5.16
CA HIS A 121 -0.35 -12.49 4.76
C HIS A 121 -1.37 -12.70 5.91
N ASP A 122 -0.98 -12.45 7.14
CA ASP A 122 -1.80 -12.55 8.33
C ASP A 122 -2.30 -11.15 8.69
N PHE A 123 -3.62 -11.01 8.77
CA PHE A 123 -4.30 -9.75 9.10
C PHE A 123 -4.11 -9.42 10.60
N THR A 124 -2.86 -9.25 11.03
CA THR A 124 -2.43 -9.09 12.41
C THR A 124 -1.78 -7.73 12.61
N ILE A 125 -1.74 -7.26 13.85
CA ILE A 125 -1.08 -6.01 14.22
C ILE A 125 0.42 -6.28 14.37
N THR A 126 1.25 -5.46 13.72
CA THR A 126 2.71 -5.47 13.84
C THR A 126 3.22 -4.09 14.26
N ASN A 127 4.42 -4.01 14.83
CA ASN A 127 5.04 -2.71 15.13
C ASN A 127 5.13 -1.82 13.88
N SER A 128 5.59 -2.37 12.76
CA SER A 128 5.72 -1.60 11.51
C SER A 128 4.39 -1.12 10.95
N LEU A 129 3.29 -1.85 11.16
CA LEU A 129 1.95 -1.35 10.82
C LEU A 129 1.66 -0.04 11.58
N LEU A 130 2.03 0.04 12.87
CA LEU A 130 1.79 1.21 13.72
C LEU A 130 2.70 2.40 13.40
N GLU A 131 3.84 2.18 12.74
CA GLU A 131 4.74 3.24 12.26
C GLU A 131 4.13 4.08 11.13
N ASN A 132 3.15 3.52 10.41
CA ASN A 132 2.44 4.22 9.35
C ASN A 132 1.71 5.46 9.88
N SER A 133 1.59 6.51 9.06
CA SER A 133 0.67 7.62 9.35
C SER A 133 -0.77 7.14 9.51
N ASN A 134 -1.65 7.92 10.17
CA ASN A 134 -3.06 7.53 10.29
C ASN A 134 -3.73 7.38 8.91
N GLU A 135 -3.33 8.20 7.95
CA GLU A 135 -3.81 8.15 6.57
C GLU A 135 -3.35 6.88 5.85
N SER A 136 -2.07 6.54 5.96
CA SER A 136 -1.52 5.32 5.35
C SER A 136 -2.10 4.07 6.02
N LEU A 137 -2.29 4.09 7.34
CA LEU A 137 -2.94 3.04 8.09
C LEU A 137 -4.40 2.83 7.63
N ALA A 138 -5.16 3.91 7.44
CA ALA A 138 -6.52 3.81 6.91
C ALA A 138 -6.57 3.16 5.53
N LEU A 139 -5.64 3.51 4.62
CA LEU A 139 -5.54 2.86 3.31
C LEU A 139 -5.24 1.37 3.43
N LEU A 140 -4.26 1.00 4.25
CA LEU A 140 -3.86 -0.39 4.47
C LEU A 140 -5.01 -1.23 5.03
N ILE A 141 -5.66 -0.77 6.10
CA ILE A 141 -6.76 -1.51 6.74
C ILE A 141 -7.93 -1.70 5.76
N PHE A 142 -8.34 -0.67 5.02
CA PHE A 142 -9.44 -0.83 4.05
C PHE A 142 -9.05 -1.68 2.83
N HIS A 143 -7.79 -1.63 2.40
CA HIS A 143 -7.27 -2.47 1.31
C HIS A 143 -7.33 -3.95 1.71
N GLU A 144 -6.83 -4.29 2.89
CA GLU A 144 -6.86 -5.68 3.40
C GLU A 144 -8.30 -6.14 3.72
N ALA A 145 -9.17 -5.24 4.16
CA ALA A 145 -10.59 -5.51 4.36
C ALA A 145 -11.28 -5.86 3.03
N ALA A 146 -10.92 -5.17 1.95
CA ALA A 146 -11.40 -5.47 0.61
C ALA A 146 -10.94 -6.85 0.13
N HIS A 147 -9.67 -7.22 0.34
CA HIS A 147 -9.18 -8.58 0.04
C HIS A 147 -9.98 -9.65 0.78
N GLN A 148 -10.26 -9.46 2.08
CA GLN A 148 -11.06 -10.43 2.82
C GLN A 148 -12.47 -10.60 2.26
N HIS A 149 -13.10 -9.50 1.87
CA HIS A 149 -14.44 -9.55 1.30
C HIS A 149 -14.41 -10.21 -0.09
N LEU A 150 -13.53 -9.75 -0.99
CA LEU A 150 -13.46 -10.21 -2.37
C LEU A 150 -13.00 -11.67 -2.46
N SER A 151 -11.98 -12.10 -1.72
CA SER A 151 -11.52 -13.50 -1.75
C SER A 151 -12.60 -14.53 -1.34
N ARG A 152 -13.65 -14.09 -0.62
CA ARG A 152 -14.79 -14.93 -0.23
C ARG A 152 -15.93 -14.95 -1.25
N LYS A 153 -16.03 -13.92 -2.09
CA LYS A 153 -17.22 -13.62 -2.90
C LYS A 153 -16.95 -13.57 -4.40
N ALA A 154 -15.74 -13.21 -4.77
CA ALA A 154 -15.24 -13.10 -6.12
C ALA A 154 -14.01 -14.00 -6.29
N GLN A 155 -13.76 -14.44 -7.53
CA GLN A 155 -12.51 -15.10 -7.91
C GLN A 155 -11.89 -14.28 -9.02
N LEU A 156 -11.37 -13.12 -8.64
CA LEU A 156 -10.73 -12.19 -9.55
C LEU A 156 -9.29 -12.66 -9.83
N GLY A 157 -8.79 -12.36 -11.02
CA GLY A 157 -7.35 -12.43 -11.27
C GLY A 157 -6.61 -11.41 -10.39
N LEU A 158 -5.38 -11.72 -9.99
CA LEU A 158 -4.61 -10.91 -9.03
C LEU A 158 -4.58 -9.41 -9.38
N SER A 159 -4.33 -9.06 -10.64
CA SER A 159 -4.31 -7.64 -11.06
C SER A 159 -5.66 -6.94 -10.97
N LEU A 160 -6.78 -7.66 -11.14
CA LEU A 160 -8.11 -7.08 -10.94
C LEU A 160 -8.45 -6.97 -9.45
N GLU A 161 -8.07 -7.96 -8.66
CA GLU A 161 -8.29 -7.96 -7.21
C GLU A 161 -7.56 -6.78 -6.55
N GLU A 162 -6.25 -6.67 -6.78
CA GLU A 162 -5.40 -5.60 -6.21
C GLU A 162 -5.89 -4.20 -6.59
N ALA A 163 -6.21 -3.98 -7.87
CA ALA A 163 -6.78 -2.71 -8.33
C ALA A 163 -8.16 -2.42 -7.70
N SER A 164 -8.97 -3.44 -7.44
CA SER A 164 -10.26 -3.31 -6.76
C SER A 164 -10.07 -2.94 -5.29
N CYS A 165 -9.15 -3.61 -4.60
CA CYS A 165 -8.80 -3.32 -3.22
C CYS A 165 -8.28 -1.88 -3.06
N GLU A 166 -7.45 -1.39 -3.98
CA GLU A 166 -7.01 0.02 -4.01
C GLU A 166 -8.19 1.00 -4.12
N VAL A 167 -9.12 0.77 -5.07
CA VAL A 167 -10.26 1.67 -5.26
C VAL A 167 -11.20 1.65 -4.05
N ILE A 168 -11.45 0.48 -3.47
CA ILE A 168 -12.25 0.34 -2.24
C ILE A 168 -11.55 1.04 -1.07
N ALA A 169 -10.24 0.87 -0.91
CA ALA A 169 -9.47 1.54 0.13
C ALA A 169 -9.54 3.07 -0.01
N PHE A 170 -9.41 3.59 -1.22
CA PHE A 170 -9.47 5.03 -1.47
C PHE A 170 -10.86 5.60 -1.16
N TYR A 171 -11.91 4.85 -1.48
CA TYR A 171 -13.28 5.22 -1.11
C TYR A 171 -13.47 5.19 0.41
N GLY A 172 -13.06 4.10 1.05
CA GLY A 172 -13.17 3.89 2.50
C GLY A 172 -12.45 4.98 3.29
N SER A 173 -11.17 5.23 3.01
CA SER A 173 -10.38 6.24 3.74
C SER A 173 -10.91 7.66 3.51
N ARG A 174 -11.38 8.00 2.31
CA ARG A 174 -12.01 9.31 2.05
C ARG A 174 -13.33 9.48 2.79
N SER A 175 -14.13 8.43 2.90
CA SER A 175 -15.43 8.48 3.57
C SER A 175 -15.26 8.50 5.09
N PHE A 176 -14.36 7.67 5.62
CA PHE A 176 -14.00 7.64 7.03
C PHE A 176 -13.49 9.02 7.50
N SER A 177 -12.52 9.62 6.80
CA SER A 177 -11.96 10.93 7.16
C SER A 177 -12.92 12.13 7.11
N LYS A 178 -14.14 11.95 6.56
CA LYS A 178 -15.18 12.98 6.61
C LYS A 178 -16.02 12.92 7.88
N VAL A 179 -16.07 11.74 8.50
CA VAL A 179 -16.90 11.46 9.68
C VAL A 179 -16.04 11.44 10.95
N PHE A 180 -14.79 10.98 10.83
CA PHE A 180 -13.84 10.79 11.92
C PHE A 180 -12.64 11.74 11.74
N ASN A 181 -12.20 12.38 12.82
CA ASN A 181 -11.12 13.37 12.81
C ASN A 181 -9.72 12.75 12.97
N GLU A 182 -9.66 11.45 13.28
CA GLU A 182 -8.45 10.68 13.50
C GLU A 182 -7.62 10.51 12.20
N VAL A 183 -8.25 10.66 11.03
CA VAL A 183 -7.61 10.65 9.71
C VAL A 183 -7.85 12.00 9.02
N ASP A 184 -6.79 12.74 8.68
CA ASP A 184 -6.93 14.06 8.09
C ASP A 184 -7.41 13.96 6.63
N HIS A 185 -8.59 14.52 6.35
CA HIS A 185 -9.21 14.48 5.03
C HIS A 185 -8.36 15.11 3.91
N LYS A 186 -7.58 16.16 4.19
CA LYS A 186 -6.72 16.80 3.20
C LYS A 186 -5.49 15.94 2.94
N LYS A 187 -4.87 15.38 3.99
CA LYS A 187 -3.69 14.51 3.87
C LYS A 187 -4.02 13.22 3.14
N ILE A 188 -5.13 12.54 3.46
CA ILE A 188 -5.54 11.32 2.76
C ILE A 188 -5.80 11.58 1.27
N ASN A 189 -6.45 12.69 0.92
CA ASN A 189 -6.67 13.06 -0.48
C ASN A 189 -5.37 13.35 -1.21
N LYS A 190 -4.39 14.00 -0.54
CA LYS A 190 -3.07 14.23 -1.11
C LYS A 190 -2.30 12.91 -1.31
N LEU A 191 -2.38 11.99 -0.36
CA LEU A 191 -1.76 10.66 -0.45
C LEU A 191 -2.35 9.85 -1.61
N ILE A 192 -3.68 9.79 -1.73
CA ILE A 192 -4.35 9.13 -2.84
C ILE A 192 -3.92 9.72 -4.19
N LYS A 193 -3.90 11.05 -4.33
CA LYS A 193 -3.45 11.69 -5.58
C LYS A 193 -2.01 11.32 -5.95
N ARG A 194 -1.13 11.17 -4.96
CA ARG A 194 0.26 10.73 -5.18
C ARG A 194 0.32 9.28 -5.65
N LEU A 195 -0.48 8.38 -5.04
CA LEU A 195 -0.59 6.99 -5.48
C LEU A 195 -1.10 6.89 -6.92
N GLU A 196 -2.17 7.61 -7.24
CA GLU A 196 -2.72 7.64 -8.60
C GLU A 196 -1.70 8.14 -9.61
N LYS A 197 -0.93 9.20 -9.25
CA LYS A 197 0.12 9.70 -10.13
C LYS A 197 1.25 8.69 -10.33
N ALA A 198 1.63 7.96 -9.28
CA ALA A 198 2.62 6.90 -9.38
C ALA A 198 2.15 5.79 -10.33
N TYR A 199 0.88 5.35 -10.21
CA TYR A 199 0.30 4.33 -11.09
C TYR A 199 0.27 4.77 -12.56
N GLU A 200 -0.09 6.04 -12.82
CA GLU A 200 -0.07 6.62 -14.17
C GLU A 200 1.35 6.59 -14.77
N LEU A 201 2.35 7.05 -14.02
CA LEU A 201 3.75 7.08 -14.45
C LEU A 201 4.30 5.68 -14.73
N ILE A 202 4.03 4.73 -13.84
CA ILE A 202 4.43 3.33 -13.99
C ILE A 202 3.79 2.74 -15.26
N ASN A 203 2.48 2.89 -15.45
CA ASN A 203 1.79 2.37 -16.64
C ASN A 203 2.31 2.98 -17.95
N LYS A 204 2.60 4.29 -17.95
CA LYS A 204 3.18 4.99 -19.12
C LYS A 204 4.54 4.37 -19.49
N VAL A 205 5.40 4.15 -18.50
CA VAL A 205 6.73 3.58 -18.69
C VAL A 205 6.65 2.12 -19.12
N SER A 206 5.84 1.30 -18.45
CA SER A 206 5.60 -0.10 -18.82
C SER A 206 5.15 -0.25 -20.27
N SER A 207 4.28 0.64 -20.75
CA SER A 207 3.79 0.62 -22.14
C SER A 207 4.82 1.10 -23.17
N SER A 208 5.89 1.75 -22.71
CA SER A 208 6.94 2.34 -23.56
C SER A 208 8.19 1.46 -23.67
N ILE A 209 8.26 0.37 -22.89
CA ILE A 209 9.37 -0.60 -22.95
C ILE A 209 9.39 -1.28 -24.32
N SER A 210 10.61 -1.44 -24.85
CA SER A 210 10.87 -2.01 -26.17
C SER A 210 12.17 -2.82 -26.17
N ASP A 211 12.58 -3.40 -27.29
CA ASP A 211 13.85 -4.11 -27.39
C ASP A 211 15.10 -3.20 -27.34
N ASP A 212 14.93 -1.87 -27.37
CA ASP A 212 16.03 -0.90 -27.20
C ASP A 212 16.39 -0.69 -25.72
N ILE A 213 17.47 -1.36 -25.30
CA ILE A 213 18.00 -1.32 -23.92
C ILE A 213 18.38 0.11 -23.50
N ALA A 214 19.04 0.87 -24.38
CA ALA A 214 19.52 2.21 -24.04
C ALA A 214 18.35 3.19 -23.85
N LYS A 215 17.30 3.04 -24.65
CA LYS A 215 16.05 3.78 -24.46
C LYS A 215 15.34 3.38 -23.18
N ASN A 216 15.24 2.09 -22.89
CA ASN A 216 14.62 1.61 -21.64
C ASN A 216 15.33 2.15 -20.40
N GLN A 217 16.67 2.17 -20.39
CA GLN A 217 17.44 2.71 -19.27
C GLN A 217 17.11 4.18 -19.00
N LYS A 218 16.92 4.99 -20.05
CA LYS A 218 16.50 6.40 -19.89
C LYS A 218 15.11 6.50 -19.26
N LEU A 219 14.17 5.65 -19.69
CA LEU A 219 12.82 5.59 -19.12
C LEU A 219 12.84 5.20 -17.64
N TYR A 220 13.69 4.25 -17.23
CA TYR A 220 13.84 3.86 -15.83
C TYR A 220 14.34 5.01 -14.97
N VAL A 221 15.40 5.70 -15.41
CA VAL A 221 15.96 6.85 -14.70
C VAL A 221 14.94 7.99 -14.60
N GLU A 222 14.19 8.26 -15.67
CA GLU A 222 13.13 9.28 -15.66
C GLU A 222 12.01 8.91 -14.68
N LEU A 223 11.57 7.65 -14.67
CA LEU A 223 10.57 7.17 -13.72
C LEU A 223 11.05 7.29 -12.28
N GLU A 224 12.29 6.87 -12.02
CA GLU A 224 12.90 6.93 -10.70
C GLU A 224 12.97 8.37 -10.19
N ASN A 225 13.45 9.30 -11.02
CA ASN A 225 13.51 10.72 -10.69
C ASN A 225 12.12 11.31 -10.40
N ASN A 226 11.12 10.99 -11.23
CA ASN A 226 9.76 11.49 -11.05
C ASN A 226 9.07 10.92 -9.82
N LEU A 227 9.21 9.61 -9.57
CA LEU A 227 8.67 8.97 -8.38
C LEU A 227 9.41 9.48 -7.14
N PHE A 228 10.72 9.30 -7.05
CA PHE A 228 11.44 9.46 -5.79
C PHE A 228 11.51 10.93 -5.36
N SER A 229 11.63 11.88 -6.29
CA SER A 229 11.57 13.31 -5.95
C SER A 229 10.25 13.68 -5.26
N SER A 230 9.14 13.08 -5.69
CA SER A 230 7.82 13.28 -5.11
C SER A 230 7.61 12.49 -3.81
N LEU A 231 8.44 11.47 -3.53
CA LEU A 231 8.31 10.52 -2.41
C LEU A 231 9.31 10.74 -1.26
N LYS A 232 10.22 11.72 -1.35
CA LYS A 232 11.18 12.10 -0.28
C LYS A 232 10.56 12.54 1.06
N SER A 233 9.23 12.57 1.21
CA SER A 233 8.60 12.69 2.52
C SER A 233 8.82 11.41 3.35
N ASN A 234 8.91 11.52 4.68
CA ASN A 234 9.00 10.41 5.66
C ASN A 234 7.75 9.48 5.70
N ASP A 235 7.05 9.30 4.59
CA ASP A 235 5.88 8.42 4.51
C ASP A 235 6.35 7.00 4.25
N PHE A 236 6.54 6.24 5.34
CA PHE A 236 7.02 4.86 5.35
C PHE A 236 6.28 3.97 4.35
N PHE A 237 4.96 4.11 4.25
CA PHE A 237 4.12 3.39 3.29
C PHE A 237 4.56 3.61 1.84
N MET A 238 4.81 4.85 1.44
CA MET A 238 5.24 5.16 0.07
C MET A 238 6.66 4.63 -0.20
N GLN A 239 7.53 4.68 0.80
CA GLN A 239 8.90 4.17 0.68
C GLN A 239 8.89 2.66 0.48
N GLN A 240 8.19 1.93 1.34
CA GLN A 240 8.04 0.47 1.24
C GLN A 240 7.40 0.01 -0.07
N ARG A 241 6.55 0.84 -0.68
CA ARG A 241 5.81 0.47 -1.89
C ARG A 241 6.59 0.73 -3.18
N PHE A 242 7.29 1.86 -3.27
CA PHE A 242 7.84 2.35 -4.54
C PHE A 242 9.36 2.52 -4.57
N VAL A 243 10.05 2.63 -3.43
CA VAL A 243 11.48 2.98 -3.43
C VAL A 243 12.34 1.73 -3.57
N TYR A 244 12.45 1.27 -4.81
CA TYR A 244 13.31 0.17 -5.26
C TYR A 244 13.94 0.52 -6.62
N PRO A 245 15.09 -0.07 -6.99
CA PRO A 245 15.69 0.14 -8.30
C PRO A 245 14.68 -0.10 -9.43
N VAL A 246 14.54 0.88 -10.33
CA VAL A 246 13.58 0.77 -11.43
C VAL A 246 14.18 -0.05 -12.57
N ASN A 247 13.53 -1.17 -12.90
CA ASN A 247 13.82 -2.04 -14.03
C ASN A 247 12.54 -2.80 -14.46
N ASN A 248 12.64 -3.77 -15.38
CA ASN A 248 11.44 -4.53 -15.79
C ASN A 248 10.79 -5.33 -14.67
N ALA A 249 11.54 -5.88 -13.71
CA ALA A 249 10.96 -6.59 -12.57
C ALA A 249 10.22 -5.64 -11.62
N TYR A 250 10.71 -4.41 -11.44
CA TYR A 250 9.98 -3.35 -10.74
C TYR A 250 8.63 -3.04 -11.41
N LEU A 251 8.63 -2.90 -12.72
CA LEU A 251 7.41 -2.65 -13.51
C LEU A 251 6.46 -3.85 -13.42
N LEU A 252 6.99 -5.08 -13.49
CA LEU A 252 6.24 -6.32 -13.36
C LEU A 252 5.55 -6.43 -12.00
N LYS A 253 6.23 -6.10 -10.89
CA LYS A 253 5.63 -6.07 -9.55
C LYS A 253 4.53 -5.02 -9.45
N ASN A 254 4.77 -3.83 -9.98
CA ASN A 254 3.81 -2.73 -9.79
C ASN A 254 2.58 -2.82 -10.70
N GLN A 255 2.63 -3.62 -11.78
CA GLN A 255 1.50 -3.81 -12.68
C GLN A 255 0.26 -4.38 -11.97
N PHE A 256 0.41 -5.16 -10.89
CA PHE A 256 -0.74 -5.71 -10.16
C PHE A 256 -1.64 -4.61 -9.60
N PHE A 257 -1.02 -3.52 -9.14
CA PHE A 257 -1.73 -2.37 -8.60
C PHE A 257 -2.14 -1.39 -9.69
N SER A 258 -1.27 -1.14 -10.68
CA SER A 258 -1.46 -0.03 -11.61
C SER A 258 -2.22 -0.39 -12.89
N LYS A 259 -2.03 -1.59 -13.45
CA LYS A 259 -2.46 -1.93 -14.83
C LYS A 259 -3.98 -1.84 -15.02
N ARG A 260 -4.75 -2.27 -14.03
CA ARG A 260 -6.22 -2.28 -14.08
C ARG A 260 -6.85 -1.12 -13.31
N TYR A 261 -6.04 -0.30 -12.62
CA TYR A 261 -6.53 0.74 -11.73
C TYR A 261 -7.49 1.72 -12.41
N GLU A 262 -7.12 2.29 -13.55
CA GLU A 262 -7.96 3.28 -14.23
C GLU A 262 -9.29 2.69 -14.75
N LEU A 263 -9.29 1.43 -15.23
CA LEU A 263 -10.51 0.73 -15.59
C LEU A 263 -11.44 0.56 -14.39
N ILE A 264 -10.90 0.04 -13.29
CA ILE A 264 -11.65 -0.22 -12.05
C ILE A 264 -12.18 1.08 -11.44
N LYS A 265 -11.37 2.14 -11.46
CA LYS A 265 -11.77 3.49 -11.05
C LYS A 265 -12.86 4.08 -11.93
N ALA A 266 -12.83 3.85 -13.24
CA ALA A 266 -13.90 4.29 -14.13
C ALA A 266 -15.22 3.55 -13.82
N VAL A 267 -15.14 2.24 -13.55
CA VAL A 267 -16.28 1.41 -13.16
C VAL A 267 -16.89 1.90 -11.85
N SER A 268 -16.06 2.16 -10.83
CA SER A 268 -16.56 2.66 -9.54
C SER A 268 -17.26 4.00 -9.65
N LYS A 269 -16.78 4.90 -10.53
CA LYS A 269 -17.47 6.16 -10.85
C LYS A 269 -18.83 5.92 -11.51
N LYS A 270 -18.95 4.93 -12.41
CA LYS A 270 -20.20 4.57 -13.08
C LYS A 270 -21.22 3.99 -12.09
N ASP A 271 -20.75 3.18 -11.15
CA ASP A 271 -21.58 2.57 -10.09
C ASP A 271 -22.06 3.58 -9.03
N LYS A 272 -21.38 4.74 -8.91
CA LYS A 272 -21.68 5.87 -8.00
C LYS A 272 -21.59 5.57 -6.50
N THR A 273 -21.87 4.34 -6.07
CA THR A 273 -21.83 3.90 -4.67
C THR A 273 -20.89 2.72 -4.50
N LEU A 274 -20.30 2.59 -3.30
CA LEU A 274 -19.46 1.45 -2.97
C LEU A 274 -20.21 0.12 -3.09
N ASN A 275 -21.45 0.04 -2.60
CA ASN A 275 -22.23 -1.20 -2.63
C ASN A 275 -22.54 -1.65 -4.06
N SER A 276 -22.88 -0.72 -4.97
CA SER A 276 -23.07 -1.06 -6.39
C SER A 276 -21.76 -1.52 -7.01
N PHE A 277 -20.65 -0.86 -6.69
CA PHE A 277 -19.34 -1.21 -7.19
C PHE A 277 -18.89 -2.61 -6.71
N VAL A 278 -18.99 -2.90 -5.42
CA VAL A 278 -18.71 -4.22 -4.86
C VAL A 278 -19.59 -5.29 -5.50
N SER A 279 -20.90 -5.04 -5.64
CA SER A 279 -21.81 -5.99 -6.32
C SER A 279 -21.45 -6.23 -7.78
N THR A 280 -20.94 -5.22 -8.50
CA THR A 280 -20.38 -5.40 -9.85
C THR A 280 -19.20 -6.37 -9.80
N LEU A 281 -18.24 -6.18 -8.89
CA LEU A 281 -17.05 -7.02 -8.77
C LEU A 281 -17.38 -8.48 -8.42
N GLU A 282 -18.33 -8.71 -7.51
CA GLU A 282 -18.77 -10.05 -7.10
C GLU A 282 -19.39 -10.86 -8.24
N LYS A 283 -19.92 -10.21 -9.27
CA LYS A 283 -20.58 -10.85 -10.42
C LYS A 283 -19.64 -11.12 -11.59
N LEU A 284 -18.38 -10.69 -11.50
CA LEU A 284 -17.43 -10.86 -12.59
C LEU A 284 -17.11 -12.34 -12.81
N PRO A 285 -16.92 -12.77 -14.07
CA PRO A 285 -16.50 -14.12 -14.39
C PRO A 285 -15.07 -14.35 -13.89
N LYS A 286 -14.75 -15.61 -13.56
CA LYS A 286 -13.41 -16.01 -13.11
C LYS A 286 -12.32 -15.79 -14.15
N ASN A 287 -12.69 -15.83 -15.43
CA ASN A 287 -11.76 -15.59 -16.52
C ASN A 287 -11.46 -14.09 -16.62
N GLU A 288 -10.20 -13.70 -16.36
CA GLU A 288 -9.81 -12.28 -16.31
C GLU A 288 -10.13 -11.52 -17.60
N ALA A 289 -9.91 -12.13 -18.78
CA ALA A 289 -10.20 -11.48 -20.05
C ALA A 289 -11.69 -11.14 -20.19
N LYS A 290 -12.57 -12.12 -19.92
CA LYS A 290 -14.03 -11.90 -19.92
C LYS A 290 -14.47 -10.88 -18.87
N ALA A 291 -13.82 -10.87 -17.69
CA ALA A 291 -14.12 -9.90 -16.65
C ALA A 291 -13.76 -8.48 -17.10
N VAL A 292 -12.58 -8.31 -17.71
CA VAL A 292 -12.14 -7.03 -18.29
C VAL A 292 -13.10 -6.57 -19.38
N ASP A 293 -13.52 -7.45 -20.29
CA ASP A 293 -14.46 -7.11 -21.37
C ASP A 293 -15.79 -6.60 -20.81
N GLN A 294 -16.35 -7.27 -19.80
CA GLN A 294 -17.58 -6.82 -19.13
C GLN A 294 -17.43 -5.46 -18.46
N LEU A 295 -16.28 -5.20 -17.81
CA LEU A 295 -16.00 -3.91 -17.17
C LEU A 295 -15.89 -2.79 -18.20
N ILE A 296 -15.24 -3.04 -19.34
CA ILE A 296 -15.12 -2.09 -20.46
C ILE A 296 -16.51 -1.76 -21.03
N GLN A 297 -17.36 -2.77 -21.25
CA GLN A 297 -18.73 -2.58 -21.74
C GLN A 297 -19.57 -1.71 -20.80
N LYS A 298 -19.39 -1.85 -19.48
CA LYS A 298 -20.14 -1.08 -18.48
C LYS A 298 -19.81 0.41 -18.48
N ILE A 299 -18.58 0.78 -18.81
CA ILE A 299 -18.11 2.18 -18.81
C ILE A 299 -18.19 2.85 -20.17
N SER A 300 -18.40 2.07 -21.24
CA SER A 300 -18.74 2.58 -22.58
C SER A 300 -20.12 3.24 -22.56
#